data_AF-A0A9X8VL46-F1
#
_entry.id   AF-A0A9X8VL46-F1
#
_cell.length_a   1.000
_cell.length_b   1.000
_cell.length_c   1.000
_cell.angle_alpha   90.00
_cell.angle_beta   90.00
_cell.angle_gamma   90.00
#
_symmetry.space_group_name_H-M   'P 1'
#
loop_
_entity.id
_entity.type
_entity.pdbx_description
1 polymer ?
#
loop_
_entity_poly.entity_id
_entity_poly.type
_entity_poly.pdbx_seq_one_letter_code
_entity_poly.pdbx_strand_id
1 'polypeptide(L)'
;MSDITTVWIDDGSAGDWQIAQGDLLSGSDLYTAIYISLFTDRLARADDDLDGSRDRRGWWGDLGEDVPIGSRLWLLRRQKLTTAVAIKAEDFANEAV
;
A
#
# COMPACT_ATOMS: atom_id res chain seq x y z
N MET A 1 10.15 3.55 20.98
CA MET A 1 8.75 4.05 20.97
C MET A 1 8.03 3.15 19.98
N SER A 2 6.97 2.48 20.41
CA SER A 2 6.21 1.59 19.52
C SER A 2 5.27 2.41 18.66
N ASP A 3 5.02 1.97 17.43
CA ASP A 3 4.11 2.65 16.51
C ASP A 3 2.65 2.28 16.80
N ILE A 4 1.71 3.02 16.19
CA ILE A 4 0.29 2.72 16.24
C ILE A 4 0.01 1.49 15.38
N THR A 5 -0.67 0.51 15.97
CA THR A 5 -1.07 -0.71 15.26
C THR A 5 -2.11 -0.38 14.19
N THR A 6 -1.78 -0.68 12.93
CA THR A 6 -2.76 -0.72 11.84
C THR A 6 -3.48 -2.06 11.83
N VAL A 7 -4.81 -2.01 11.89
CA VAL A 7 -5.70 -3.16 11.72
C VAL A 7 -6.30 -3.13 10.32
N TRP A 8 -6.23 -4.26 9.63
CA TRP A 8 -6.74 -4.38 8.27
C TRP A 8 -8.23 -4.77 8.26
N ILE A 9 -9.03 -4.07 7.46
CA ILE A 9 -10.46 -4.34 7.26
C ILE A 9 -10.63 -4.94 5.86
N ASP A 10 -10.90 -6.25 5.80
CA ASP A 10 -10.94 -7.02 4.54
C ASP A 10 -11.99 -6.50 3.55
N ASP A 11 -13.21 -6.24 4.04
CA ASP A 11 -14.34 -5.80 3.20
C ASP A 11 -14.12 -4.43 2.52
N GLY A 12 -13.25 -3.60 3.11
CA GLY A 12 -12.90 -2.27 2.61
C GLY A 12 -11.54 -2.20 1.90
N SER A 13 -10.69 -3.23 2.06
CA SER A 13 -9.27 -3.17 1.71
C SER A 13 -8.61 -1.90 2.25
N ALA A 14 -8.84 -1.61 3.53
CA ALA A 14 -8.39 -0.40 4.19
C ALA A 14 -7.76 -0.71 5.55
N GLY A 15 -6.72 0.03 5.91
CA GLY A 15 -6.15 0.04 7.26
C GLY A 15 -6.86 1.05 8.14
N ASP A 16 -7.07 0.70 9.41
CA ASP A 16 -7.62 1.58 10.43
C ASP A 16 -6.83 1.43 11.74
N TRP A 17 -6.99 2.39 12.64
CA TRP A 17 -6.44 2.33 14.00
C TRP A 17 -7.50 1.85 14.98
N GLN A 18 -7.07 1.38 16.15
CA GLN A 18 -7.98 0.95 17.22
C GLN A 18 -7.62 1.59 18.56
N ILE A 19 -8.63 1.73 19.42
CA ILE A 19 -8.47 2.23 20.79
C ILE A 19 -8.44 1.04 21.75
N ALA A 20 -7.46 1.02 22.66
CA ALA A 20 -7.37 0.07 23.75
C ALA A 20 -6.97 0.79 25.04
N GLN A 21 -7.66 0.49 26.15
CA GLN A 21 -7.36 1.04 27.49
C GLN A 21 -7.29 2.59 27.56
N GLY A 22 -8.03 3.29 26.68
CA GLY A 22 -8.06 4.75 26.64
C GLY A 22 -6.93 5.41 25.84
N ASP A 23 -6.14 4.62 25.10
CA ASP A 23 -5.10 5.09 24.17
C ASP A 23 -5.22 4.35 22.81
N LEU A 24 -4.41 4.75 21.82
CA LEU A 24 -4.24 4.01 20.58
C LEU A 24 -3.52 2.69 20.84
N LEU A 25 -4.00 1.62 20.22
CA LEU A 25 -3.33 0.33 20.24
C LEU A 25 -1.95 0.47 19.58
N SER A 26 -0.90 -0.06 20.23
CA SER A 26 0.49 -0.06 19.76
C SER A 26 1.14 -1.44 19.93
N GLY A 27 2.30 -1.67 19.29
CA GLY A 27 3.08 -2.92 19.46
C GLY A 27 3.28 -3.76 18.20
N SER A 28 2.38 -3.65 17.22
CA SER A 28 2.42 -4.46 15.99
C SER A 28 3.20 -3.77 14.86
N ASP A 29 4.38 -3.24 15.19
CA ASP A 29 5.15 -2.34 14.33
C ASP A 29 5.49 -2.98 12.97
N LEU A 30 5.93 -4.25 12.96
CA LEU A 30 6.27 -4.96 11.70
C LEU A 30 5.04 -5.18 10.81
N TYR A 31 3.92 -5.60 11.38
CA TYR A 31 2.68 -5.80 10.60
C TYR A 31 2.18 -4.47 10.03
N THR A 32 2.24 -3.42 10.85
CA THR A 32 1.89 -2.05 10.45
C THR A 32 2.78 -1.59 9.29
N ALA A 33 4.10 -1.78 9.39
CA ALA A 33 5.03 -1.44 8.32
C ALA A 33 4.71 -2.21 7.03
N ILE A 34 4.44 -3.53 7.12
CA ILE A 34 4.05 -4.34 5.96
C ILE A 34 2.77 -3.81 5.30
N TYR A 35 1.75 -3.47 6.09
CA TYR A 35 0.50 -2.92 5.53
C TYR A 35 0.73 -1.58 4.85
N ILE A 36 1.50 -0.69 5.47
CA ILE A 36 1.81 0.62 4.89
C ILE A 36 2.61 0.46 3.60
N SER A 37 3.65 -0.39 3.60
CA SER A 37 4.46 -0.70 2.42
C SER A 37 3.62 -1.26 1.28
N LEU A 38 2.78 -2.27 1.52
CA LEU A 38 2.05 -2.93 0.44
C LEU A 38 0.82 -2.15 -0.02
N PHE A 39 0.11 -1.47 0.89
CA PHE A 39 -1.23 -0.95 0.60
C PHE A 39 -1.34 0.57 0.62
N THR A 40 -0.24 1.30 0.79
CA THR A 40 -0.20 2.73 0.41
C THR A 40 -0.04 2.84 -1.10
N ASP A 41 -0.77 3.77 -1.72
CA ASP A 41 -0.69 3.99 -3.17
C ASP A 41 0.62 4.70 -3.52
N ARG A 42 1.56 3.98 -4.13
CA ARG A 42 2.73 4.58 -4.76
C ARG A 42 2.34 5.22 -6.09
N LEU A 43 3.00 6.32 -6.43
CA LEU A 43 2.84 7.01 -7.71
C LEU A 43 3.14 6.05 -8.88
N ALA A 44 2.18 5.88 -9.80
CA ALA A 44 2.41 5.11 -11.02
C ALA A 44 3.51 5.72 -11.87
N ARG A 45 4.30 4.90 -12.58
CA ARG A 45 5.32 5.35 -13.54
C ARG A 45 4.67 5.97 -14.78
N ALA A 46 5.49 6.60 -15.62
CA ALA A 46 5.01 7.25 -16.84
C ALA A 46 4.54 6.24 -17.92
N ASP A 47 5.03 5.00 -17.85
CA ASP A 47 4.75 3.89 -18.74
C ASP A 47 3.72 2.89 -18.21
N ASP A 48 3.22 3.11 -16.98
CA ASP A 48 2.18 2.27 -16.41
C ASP A 48 0.81 2.52 -17.07
N ASP A 49 0.08 1.44 -17.32
CA ASP A 49 -1.31 1.51 -17.81
C ASP A 49 -2.26 1.85 -16.67
N LEU A 50 -2.99 2.95 -16.83
CA LEU A 50 -3.93 3.48 -15.84
C LEU A 50 -5.39 3.07 -16.11
N ASP A 51 -5.64 2.08 -16.98
CA ASP A 51 -6.99 1.62 -17.34
C ASP A 51 -7.89 2.77 -17.84
N GLY A 52 -7.30 3.66 -18.67
CA GLY A 52 -7.96 4.86 -19.19
C GLY A 52 -8.10 6.04 -18.21
N SER A 53 -7.63 5.90 -16.97
CA SER A 53 -7.55 7.00 -16.01
C SER A 53 -6.40 7.97 -16.35
N ARG A 54 -6.50 9.20 -15.85
CA ARG A 54 -5.39 10.18 -15.83
C ARG A 54 -4.76 10.34 -14.45
N ASP A 55 -5.35 9.70 -13.44
CA ASP A 55 -4.90 9.76 -12.07
C ASP A 55 -3.81 8.69 -11.84
N ARG A 56 -2.60 9.16 -11.51
CA ARG A 56 -1.43 8.33 -11.18
C ARG A 56 -1.34 8.01 -9.68
N ARG A 57 -2.30 8.48 -8.89
CA ARG A 57 -2.33 8.41 -7.42
C ARG A 57 -1.02 8.90 -6.80
N GLY A 58 -0.61 8.31 -5.68
CA GLY A 58 0.61 8.65 -4.95
C GLY A 58 0.35 9.08 -3.52
N TRP A 59 1.42 9.11 -2.73
CA TRP A 59 1.41 9.61 -1.37
C TRP A 59 2.13 10.96 -1.30
N TRP A 60 1.49 11.95 -0.69
CA TRP A 60 2.06 13.29 -0.56
C TRP A 60 3.32 13.33 0.31
N GLY A 61 3.50 12.33 1.20
CA GLY A 61 4.69 12.16 2.02
C GLY A 61 5.95 11.75 1.24
N ASP A 62 5.81 11.32 -0.03
CA ASP A 62 6.95 11.00 -0.89
C ASP A 62 7.66 12.26 -1.43
N LEU A 63 7.11 13.46 -1.21
CA LEU A 63 7.67 14.68 -1.76
C LEU A 63 9.00 15.03 -1.07
N GLY A 64 10.11 14.76 -1.76
CA GLY A 64 11.46 15.04 -1.27
C GLY A 64 12.14 13.85 -0.60
N GLU A 65 11.50 12.68 -0.61
CA GLU A 65 12.09 11.43 -0.13
C GLU A 65 12.81 10.68 -1.27
N ASP A 66 13.92 10.03 -0.94
CA ASP A 66 14.70 9.23 -1.91
C ASP A 66 13.99 7.92 -2.29
N VAL A 67 13.21 7.37 -1.37
CA VAL A 67 12.48 6.10 -1.53
C VAL A 67 11.00 6.35 -1.31
N PRO A 68 10.15 6.22 -2.34
CA PRO A 68 8.72 6.39 -2.18
C PRO A 68 8.12 5.22 -1.39
N ILE A 69 7.15 5.48 -0.52
CA ILE A 69 6.43 4.44 0.19
C ILE A 69 5.41 3.75 -0.71
N GLY A 70 4.85 2.65 -0.24
CA GLY A 70 3.70 2.03 -0.90
C GLY A 70 4.06 1.13 -2.08
N SER A 71 3.03 0.65 -2.76
CA SER A 71 3.17 -0.21 -3.94
C SER A 71 2.29 0.26 -5.09
N ARG A 72 2.49 -0.36 -6.25
CA ARG A 72 1.65 -0.16 -7.44
C ARG A 72 0.60 -1.26 -7.62
N LEU A 73 0.32 -2.05 -6.57
CA LEU A 73 -0.68 -3.14 -6.60
C LEU A 73 -2.08 -2.65 -7.03
N TRP A 74 -2.42 -1.38 -6.76
CA TRP A 74 -3.68 -0.78 -7.18
C TRP A 74 -3.88 -0.74 -8.70
N LEU A 75 -2.80 -0.75 -9.50
CA LEU A 75 -2.88 -0.85 -10.97
C LEU A 75 -3.45 -2.20 -11.44
N LEU A 76 -3.40 -3.22 -10.59
CA LEU A 76 -3.91 -4.56 -10.89
C LEU A 76 -5.41 -4.69 -10.59
N ARG A 77 -6.05 -3.63 -10.07
CA ARG A 77 -7.47 -3.65 -9.75
C ARG A 77 -8.29 -3.94 -11.01
N ARG A 78 -9.22 -4.91 -10.91
CA ARG A 78 -10.08 -5.42 -12.01
C ARG A 78 -9.33 -6.12 -13.17
N GLN A 79 -8.04 -6.38 -13.04
CA GLN A 79 -7.32 -7.22 -14.00
C GLN A 79 -7.77 -8.69 -13.88
N LYS A 80 -7.57 -9.46 -14.96
CA LYS A 80 -7.83 -10.91 -14.95
C LYS A 80 -6.79 -11.63 -14.09
N LEU A 81 -7.22 -12.59 -13.27
CA LEU A 81 -6.34 -13.46 -12.48
C LEU A 81 -5.58 -14.45 -13.37
N THR A 82 -4.48 -13.97 -13.95
CA THR A 82 -3.58 -14.74 -14.82
C THR A 82 -2.20 -14.82 -14.19
N THR A 83 -1.39 -15.79 -14.61
CA THR A 83 0.01 -15.91 -14.16
C THR A 83 0.81 -14.63 -14.40
N ALA A 84 0.59 -13.95 -15.53
CA ALA A 84 1.27 -12.70 -15.83
C ALA A 84 0.91 -11.57 -14.85
N VAL A 85 -0.34 -11.53 -14.38
CA VAL A 85 -0.78 -10.55 -13.35
C VAL A 85 -0.22 -10.91 -11.97
N ALA A 86 -0.12 -12.20 -11.65
CA ALA A 86 0.50 -12.66 -10.40
C ALA A 86 1.99 -12.29 -10.34
N ILE A 87 2.74 -12.46 -11.44
CA ILE A 87 4.14 -12.05 -11.54
C ILE A 87 4.28 -10.53 -11.34
N LYS A 88 3.43 -9.73 -11.99
CA LYS A 88 3.41 -8.27 -11.76
C LYS A 88 3.11 -7.90 -10.31
N ALA A 89 2.23 -8.64 -9.64
CA ALA A 89 1.92 -8.39 -8.24
C ALA A 89 3.13 -8.65 -7.33
N GLU A 90 3.89 -9.72 -7.60
CA GLU A 90 5.14 -10.01 -6.91
C GLU A 90 6.19 -8.92 -7.16
N ASP A 91 6.37 -8.49 -8.41
CA ASP A 91 7.28 -7.38 -8.75
C ASP A 91 6.91 -6.09 -7.99
N PHE A 92 5.62 -5.72 -7.99
CA PHE A 92 5.16 -4.52 -7.28
C PHE A 92 5.29 -4.63 -5.76
N ALA A 93 5.15 -5.83 -5.20
CA ALA A 93 5.34 -6.07 -3.76
C ALA A 93 6.84 -6.01 -3.39
N ASN A 94 7.73 -6.56 -4.21
CA ASN A 94 9.17 -6.51 -3.99
C ASN A 94 9.74 -5.09 -4.06
N GLU A 95 9.15 -4.22 -4.90
CA GLU A 95 9.53 -2.81 -4.96
C GLU A 95 9.09 -2.00 -3.73
N ALA A 96 8.15 -2.51 -2.93
CA ALA A 96 7.55 -1.80 -1.79
C ALA A 96 8.32 -1.96 -0.47
N VAL A 97 9.50 -2.57 -0.52
CA VAL A 97 10.39 -2.87 0.63
C VAL A 97 11.50 -1.85 0.76
#